data_AF-A0A6G0WC26-F1
#
_entry.id   AF-A0A6G0WC26-F1
#
_cell.length_a   1.000
_cell.length_b   1.000
_cell.length_c   1.000
_cell.angle_alpha   90.00
_cell.angle_beta   90.00
_cell.angle_gamma   90.00
#
_symmetry.space_group_name_H-M   'P 1'
#
loop_
_entity.id
_entity.type
_entity.pdbx_description
1 polymer ?
#
loop_
_entity_poly.entity_id
_entity_poly.type
_entity_poly.pdbx_seq_one_letter_code
_entity_poly.pdbx_strand_id
1 'polypeptide(L)'
;MWRSIYQATGKCTKLWTPLRRSFSQDVIENSSFPRSQLPYLAKQLKRPESSLEPFISTLEDNWYSSADDILALSSTDAGALNIPLRVLQILQSQAKSEPEPTAVPLTQDAPPAPTTQRKNVPYDTVRIGKKKMSTYGLTDQDLSDKLKRQLDQFLTFMTTPSLGQREPPIRMATAEVYIRLTKLALGYAKEHNIESSEVSLEMLMPTSDASSAQMIFQYTQWLRLERKASPNYCANMIRAMLKLAKYLYGQNSQLDPTYGDKAFDDVPVIRELRKMHKTTALQSAKAIRSVDEEKKWLAWPDFLAVVEALKAECAETTSNGKPRTKYAIATSYQKCVMLGIFSGIPDRQRTLREIEIGRTLHQNASGQWIITHGPDDYKTGKAYGERPPLVIPDHIVPYLTAFLNKWRQELKPKDDHAFLFSNTKGEPATADFIYRTFTRAIYRHTGKKTNPHLLRDSIVTYLRGQSSATEKDLEALAIYMGHSLNMQKSSYDRRTKSQKVAPAVELIQSIKPSSSLIKGQ
;
A
#
# COMPACT_ATOMS: atom_id res chain seq x y z
N MET A 1 -44.37 46.51 -60.57
CA MET A 1 -42.91 46.36 -60.49
C MET A 1 -42.60 45.25 -59.49
N TRP A 2 -42.05 44.15 -60.00
CA TRP A 2 -41.52 42.98 -59.25
C TRP A 2 -42.50 42.22 -58.34
N ARG A 3 -43.49 41.62 -59.01
CA ARG A 3 -44.02 40.28 -58.73
C ARG A 3 -43.05 39.23 -59.31
N SER A 4 -43.18 37.96 -58.87
CA SER A 4 -42.47 36.74 -59.33
C SER A 4 -41.09 36.56 -58.68
N ILE A 5 -40.72 35.45 -58.01
CA ILE A 5 -41.20 34.07 -58.02
C ILE A 5 -41.09 33.49 -56.60
N TYR A 6 -42.25 33.24 -56.00
CA TYR A 6 -42.54 32.16 -55.06
C TYR A 6 -43.38 31.17 -55.89
N GLN A 7 -43.17 29.86 -55.69
CA GLN A 7 -43.85 28.66 -56.26
C GLN A 7 -42.77 27.75 -56.84
N ALA A 8 -42.70 26.46 -56.54
CA ALA A 8 -43.71 25.43 -56.28
C ALA A 8 -42.96 24.31 -55.53
N THR A 9 -43.46 23.46 -54.65
CA THR A 9 -44.78 22.87 -54.30
C THR A 9 -44.40 21.98 -53.09
N GLY A 10 -45.16 21.73 -52.04
CA GLY A 10 -46.58 21.53 -51.91
C GLY A 10 -46.76 20.57 -50.72
N LYS A 11 -47.69 20.92 -49.83
CA LYS A 11 -48.45 20.06 -48.89
C LYS A 11 -47.92 18.65 -48.62
N CYS A 12 -47.52 18.39 -47.37
CA CYS A 12 -47.99 17.18 -46.68
C CYS A 12 -47.94 17.37 -45.15
N THR A 13 -49.10 17.66 -44.57
CA THR A 13 -49.39 17.40 -43.16
C THR A 13 -49.27 15.90 -42.91
N LYS A 14 -48.22 15.47 -42.19
CA LYS A 14 -48.21 14.18 -41.51
C LYS A 14 -47.75 14.36 -40.07
N LEU A 15 -48.72 14.12 -39.20
CA LEU A 15 -48.59 13.72 -37.80
C LEU A 15 -47.25 13.01 -37.54
N TRP A 16 -46.37 13.65 -36.78
CA TRP A 16 -45.31 12.94 -36.07
C TRP A 16 -45.94 12.23 -34.88
N THR A 17 -46.56 11.10 -35.17
CA THR A 17 -46.77 10.04 -34.19
C THR A 17 -45.37 9.53 -33.84
N PRO A 18 -44.93 9.56 -32.58
CA PRO A 18 -43.73 8.83 -32.22
C PRO A 18 -44.04 7.37 -32.45
N LEU A 19 -43.33 6.75 -33.40
CA LEU A 19 -43.28 5.31 -33.52
C LEU A 19 -42.90 4.78 -32.14
N ARG A 20 -43.87 4.16 -31.44
CA ARG A 20 -43.57 3.17 -30.42
C ARG A 20 -42.80 2.06 -31.12
N ARG A 21 -41.49 2.23 -31.25
CA ARG A 21 -40.60 1.07 -31.32
C ARG A 21 -40.74 0.41 -29.96
N SER A 22 -41.38 -0.75 -29.98
CA SER A 22 -41.26 -1.72 -28.91
C SER A 22 -39.80 -1.77 -28.49
N PHE A 23 -39.53 -1.46 -27.23
CA PHE A 23 -38.27 -1.77 -26.59
C PHE A 23 -38.14 -3.29 -26.66
N SER A 24 -37.46 -3.75 -27.72
CA SER A 24 -37.20 -5.16 -27.97
C SER A 24 -36.30 -5.67 -26.86
N GLN A 25 -36.57 -6.89 -26.40
CA GLN A 25 -35.81 -7.64 -25.39
C GLN A 25 -34.32 -7.83 -25.76
N ASP A 26 -33.90 -7.44 -26.96
CA ASP A 26 -32.57 -7.65 -27.52
C ASP A 26 -31.46 -6.71 -26.98
N VAL A 27 -31.78 -5.67 -26.19
CA VAL A 27 -30.76 -4.80 -25.55
C VAL A 27 -30.32 -5.32 -24.17
N ILE A 28 -31.08 -6.24 -23.58
CA ILE A 28 -30.81 -6.74 -22.23
C ILE A 28 -29.67 -7.79 -22.22
N GLU A 29 -29.47 -8.53 -23.32
CA GLU A 29 -28.48 -9.63 -23.38
C GLU A 29 -27.01 -9.19 -23.41
N ASN A 30 -26.69 -7.91 -23.66
CA ASN A 30 -25.32 -7.38 -23.66
C ASN A 30 -25.08 -6.19 -22.72
N SER A 31 -25.98 -5.97 -21.75
CA SER A 31 -25.85 -4.90 -20.77
C SER A 31 -25.11 -5.38 -19.51
N SER A 32 -24.24 -4.54 -18.93
CA SER A 32 -23.58 -4.86 -17.66
C SER A 32 -24.63 -5.09 -16.56
N PHE A 33 -24.30 -5.90 -15.56
CA PHE A 33 -25.21 -6.19 -14.45
C PHE A 33 -25.73 -4.90 -13.77
N PRO A 34 -24.91 -3.89 -13.40
CA PRO A 34 -25.46 -2.67 -12.82
C PRO A 34 -26.39 -1.90 -13.76
N ARG A 35 -26.12 -1.93 -15.06
CA ARG A 35 -26.93 -1.28 -16.08
C ARG A 35 -28.26 -1.99 -16.30
N SER A 36 -28.29 -3.33 -16.26
CA SER A 36 -29.53 -4.11 -16.33
C SER A 36 -30.44 -3.85 -15.11
N GLN A 37 -29.86 -3.48 -13.96
CA GLN A 37 -30.59 -3.14 -12.73
C GLN A 37 -31.05 -1.68 -12.63
N LEU A 38 -30.72 -0.82 -13.60
CA LEU A 38 -31.04 0.62 -13.55
C LEU A 38 -32.55 0.92 -13.41
N PRO A 39 -33.47 0.24 -14.13
CA PRO A 39 -34.92 0.44 -13.95
C PRO A 39 -35.40 0.04 -12.54
N TYR A 40 -34.82 -1.02 -11.97
CA TYR A 40 -35.14 -1.49 -10.62
C TYR A 40 -34.66 -0.50 -9.56
N LEU A 41 -33.44 0.02 -9.69
CA LEU A 41 -32.88 1.05 -8.81
C LEU A 41 -33.71 2.33 -8.81
N ALA A 42 -34.13 2.81 -9.99
CA ALA A 42 -34.96 3.99 -10.14
C ALA A 42 -36.29 3.87 -9.39
N LYS A 43 -36.93 2.70 -9.49
CA LYS A 43 -38.18 2.38 -8.77
C LYS A 43 -37.99 2.34 -7.26
N GLN A 44 -36.94 1.67 -6.77
CA GLN A 44 -36.69 1.52 -5.33
C GLN A 44 -36.30 2.84 -4.65
N LEU A 45 -35.55 3.70 -5.34
CA LEU A 45 -35.08 4.98 -4.81
C LEU A 45 -36.04 6.14 -5.08
N LYS A 46 -37.15 5.91 -5.80
CA LYS A 46 -38.11 6.94 -6.26
C LYS A 46 -37.41 8.11 -6.97
N ARG A 47 -36.48 7.78 -7.87
CA ARG A 47 -35.68 8.75 -8.63
C ARG A 47 -35.66 8.38 -10.11
N PRO A 48 -35.54 9.36 -11.04
CA PRO A 48 -35.43 9.08 -12.46
C PRO A 48 -34.08 8.38 -12.78
N GLU A 49 -34.07 7.48 -13.76
CA GLU A 49 -32.87 6.74 -14.20
C GLU A 49 -31.69 7.68 -14.54
N SER A 50 -31.98 8.82 -15.16
CA SER A 50 -30.98 9.85 -15.50
C SER A 50 -30.18 10.38 -14.31
N SER A 51 -30.75 10.34 -13.10
CA SER A 51 -30.08 10.75 -11.87
C SER A 51 -29.17 9.67 -11.26
N LEU A 52 -29.31 8.43 -11.73
CA LEU A 52 -28.54 7.26 -11.30
C LEU A 52 -27.48 6.84 -12.33
N GLU A 53 -27.64 7.28 -13.58
CA GLU A 53 -26.71 7.05 -14.69
C GLU A 53 -25.23 7.35 -14.36
N PRO A 54 -24.88 8.45 -13.66
CA PRO A 54 -23.48 8.72 -13.33
C PRO A 54 -22.86 7.65 -12.42
N PHE A 55 -23.65 7.03 -11.54
CA PHE A 55 -23.17 5.97 -10.65
C PHE A 55 -23.00 4.66 -11.40
N ILE A 56 -23.93 4.34 -12.32
CA ILE A 56 -23.81 3.16 -13.17
C ILE A 56 -22.61 3.28 -14.12
N SER A 57 -22.44 4.43 -14.78
CA SER A 57 -21.25 4.71 -15.59
C SER A 57 -19.98 4.60 -14.76
N THR A 58 -19.96 5.15 -13.54
CA THR A 58 -18.78 5.04 -12.67
C THR A 58 -18.48 3.58 -12.29
N LEU A 59 -19.49 2.73 -12.08
CA LEU A 59 -19.29 1.31 -11.83
C LEU A 59 -18.70 0.61 -13.07
N GLU A 60 -19.25 0.85 -14.25
CA GLU A 60 -18.78 0.29 -15.52
C GLU A 60 -17.37 0.76 -15.89
N ASP A 61 -17.09 2.05 -15.73
CA ASP A 61 -15.78 2.67 -15.97
C ASP A 61 -14.70 2.12 -15.02
N ASN A 62 -15.11 1.54 -13.89
CA ASN A 62 -14.24 0.86 -12.92
C ASN A 62 -14.39 -0.67 -12.97
N TRP A 63 -14.97 -1.20 -14.04
CA TRP A 63 -15.12 -2.64 -14.35
C TRP A 63 -15.94 -3.44 -13.35
N TYR A 64 -16.88 -2.80 -12.66
CA TYR A 64 -17.93 -3.48 -11.92
C TYR A 64 -19.06 -3.82 -12.89
N SER A 65 -18.86 -4.83 -13.73
CA SER A 65 -19.78 -5.13 -14.84
C SER A 65 -20.64 -6.38 -14.60
N SER A 66 -20.30 -7.22 -13.63
CA SER A 66 -21.03 -8.47 -13.30
C SER A 66 -21.68 -8.42 -11.91
N ALA A 67 -22.56 -9.40 -11.65
CA ALA A 67 -23.17 -9.59 -10.33
C ALA A 67 -22.09 -9.83 -9.24
N ASP A 68 -21.09 -10.65 -9.54
CA ASP A 68 -19.98 -10.97 -8.63
C ASP A 68 -19.13 -9.74 -8.31
N ASP A 69 -18.85 -8.88 -9.30
CA ASP A 69 -18.12 -7.64 -9.06
C ASP A 69 -18.84 -6.75 -8.04
N ILE A 70 -20.17 -6.68 -8.15
CA ILE A 70 -21.00 -5.89 -7.24
C ILE A 70 -21.07 -6.52 -5.86
N LEU A 71 -21.11 -7.86 -5.74
CA LEU A 71 -21.03 -8.55 -4.44
C LEU A 71 -19.68 -8.32 -3.76
N ALA A 72 -18.59 -8.30 -4.53
CA ALA A 72 -17.25 -8.06 -4.05
C ALA A 72 -16.98 -6.58 -3.71
N LEU A 73 -17.78 -5.64 -4.24
CA LEU A 73 -17.63 -4.21 -4.00
C LEU A 73 -17.94 -3.84 -2.55
N SER A 74 -16.89 -3.52 -1.77
CA SER A 74 -17.05 -3.14 -0.37
C SER A 74 -17.67 -1.75 -0.20
N SER A 75 -18.28 -1.48 0.97
CA SER A 75 -18.76 -0.12 1.31
C SER A 75 -17.65 0.94 1.29
N THR A 76 -16.40 0.52 1.54
CA THR A 76 -15.22 1.40 1.50
C THR A 76 -14.83 1.74 0.08
N ASP A 77 -14.85 0.77 -0.83
CA ASP A 77 -14.54 0.97 -2.25
C ASP A 77 -15.64 1.77 -2.95
N ALA A 78 -16.92 1.52 -2.61
CA ALA A 78 -18.03 2.33 -3.07
C ALA A 78 -17.90 3.78 -2.60
N GLY A 79 -17.45 4.01 -1.36
CA GLY A 79 -17.12 5.35 -0.87
C GLY A 79 -15.99 6.02 -1.65
N ALA A 80 -14.96 5.27 -2.05
CA ALA A 80 -13.86 5.78 -2.87
C ALA A 80 -14.30 6.12 -4.31
N LEU A 81 -15.32 5.43 -4.83
CA LEU A 81 -15.92 5.64 -6.15
C LEU A 81 -17.09 6.63 -6.13
N ASN A 82 -17.41 7.26 -4.98
CA ASN A 82 -18.59 8.10 -4.78
C ASN A 82 -19.92 7.41 -5.14
N ILE A 83 -19.99 6.09 -4.99
CA ILE A 83 -21.23 5.32 -5.17
C ILE A 83 -22.02 5.39 -3.85
N PRO A 84 -23.26 5.91 -3.85
CA PRO A 84 -24.07 5.94 -2.65
C PRO A 84 -24.28 4.54 -2.10
N LEU A 85 -24.04 4.34 -0.80
CA LEU A 85 -24.15 3.03 -0.16
C LEU A 85 -25.53 2.39 -0.35
N ARG A 86 -26.59 3.20 -0.46
CA ARG A 86 -27.94 2.70 -0.72
C ARG A 86 -28.11 2.11 -2.13
N VAL A 87 -27.42 2.68 -3.13
CA VAL A 87 -27.39 2.13 -4.51
C VAL A 87 -26.65 0.80 -4.49
N LEU A 88 -25.49 0.74 -3.83
CA LEU A 88 -24.71 -0.49 -3.68
C LEU A 88 -25.52 -1.61 -3.01
N GLN A 89 -26.17 -1.33 -1.87
CA GLN A 89 -26.95 -2.32 -1.13
C GLN A 89 -28.08 -2.94 -1.97
N ILE A 90 -28.74 -2.13 -2.80
CA ILE A 90 -29.82 -2.62 -3.67
C ILE A 90 -29.24 -3.50 -4.78
N LEU A 91 -28.14 -3.09 -5.42
CA LEU A 91 -27.49 -3.91 -6.45
C LEU A 91 -26.97 -5.25 -5.90
N GLN A 92 -26.35 -5.23 -4.70
CA GLN A 92 -25.89 -6.44 -4.02
C GLN A 92 -27.03 -7.38 -3.64
N SER A 93 -28.21 -6.85 -3.31
CA SER A 93 -29.38 -7.68 -3.03
C SER A 93 -29.87 -8.42 -4.27
N GLN A 94 -29.70 -7.85 -5.46
CA GLN A 94 -30.05 -8.48 -6.74
C GLN A 94 -28.97 -9.46 -7.21
N ALA A 95 -27.71 -9.26 -6.84
CA ALA A 95 -26.62 -10.12 -7.27
C ALA A 95 -26.55 -11.47 -6.52
N LYS A 96 -27.09 -11.56 -5.28
CA LYS A 96 -27.08 -12.81 -4.47
C LYS A 96 -27.99 -13.93 -4.98
N SER A 97 -28.69 -13.76 -6.11
CA SER A 97 -29.67 -14.72 -6.62
C SER A 97 -29.17 -15.64 -7.73
N GLU A 98 -27.87 -15.67 -8.07
CA GLU A 98 -27.32 -16.57 -9.10
C GLU A 98 -26.30 -17.60 -8.53
N PRO A 99 -26.29 -18.88 -8.99
CA PRO A 99 -25.38 -19.91 -8.50
C PRO A 99 -24.12 -20.16 -9.38
N GLU A 100 -22.97 -20.42 -8.74
CA GLU A 100 -21.63 -20.72 -9.33
C GLU A 100 -21.48 -22.15 -9.92
N PRO A 101 -20.48 -22.37 -10.81
CA PRO A 101 -19.79 -23.66 -10.89
C PRO A 101 -18.23 -23.62 -10.86
N THR A 102 -17.74 -24.52 -10.00
CA THR A 102 -16.49 -25.33 -9.86
C THR A 102 -15.27 -25.25 -10.82
N ALA A 103 -14.08 -25.39 -10.22
CA ALA A 103 -12.72 -25.35 -10.79
C ALA A 103 -12.10 -26.74 -11.17
N VAL A 104 -11.05 -26.73 -12.00
CA VAL A 104 -10.20 -27.88 -12.41
C VAL A 104 -8.70 -27.47 -12.42
N PRO A 105 -7.71 -28.36 -12.13
CA PRO A 105 -6.30 -27.98 -11.87
C PRO A 105 -5.37 -28.02 -13.10
N LEU A 106 -4.24 -27.29 -13.04
CA LEU A 106 -3.18 -27.19 -14.06
C LEU A 106 -1.79 -27.62 -13.53
N THR A 107 -1.04 -28.34 -14.35
CA THR A 107 0.38 -28.75 -14.21
C THR A 107 1.34 -27.67 -14.72
N GLN A 108 2.52 -27.54 -14.10
CA GLN A 108 3.58 -26.55 -14.41
C GLN A 108 4.82 -27.21 -15.03
N ASP A 109 5.39 -26.58 -16.07
CA ASP A 109 6.80 -26.72 -16.46
C ASP A 109 7.42 -25.32 -16.50
N ALA A 110 8.58 -25.15 -15.83
CA ALA A 110 9.30 -23.89 -15.72
C ALA A 110 10.69 -23.98 -16.40
N PRO A 111 11.16 -22.92 -17.08
CA PRO A 111 12.49 -22.90 -17.70
C PRO A 111 13.62 -22.60 -16.69
N PRO A 112 14.89 -22.97 -17.00
CA PRO A 112 15.97 -22.99 -16.03
C PRO A 112 16.58 -21.60 -15.75
N ALA A 113 17.08 -21.44 -14.52
CA ALA A 113 17.64 -20.21 -13.98
C ALA A 113 19.11 -19.97 -14.40
N PRO A 114 19.55 -18.70 -14.55
CA PRO A 114 20.95 -18.37 -14.83
C PRO A 114 21.82 -18.39 -13.56
N THR A 115 23.02 -18.95 -13.69
CA THR A 115 24.05 -19.05 -12.65
C THR A 115 24.72 -17.70 -12.41
N THR A 116 24.49 -17.05 -11.26
CA THR A 116 25.14 -15.78 -10.91
C THR A 116 26.47 -15.99 -10.19
N GLN A 117 27.57 -15.55 -10.81
CA GLN A 117 28.90 -15.53 -10.20
C GLN A 117 28.99 -14.51 -9.05
N ARG A 118 29.67 -14.89 -7.96
CA ARG A 118 29.92 -14.04 -6.78
C ARG A 118 30.73 -12.80 -7.16
N LYS A 119 30.10 -11.63 -7.21
CA LYS A 119 30.81 -10.34 -7.31
C LYS A 119 31.05 -9.79 -5.89
N ASN A 120 32.28 -9.89 -5.40
CA ASN A 120 32.71 -9.25 -4.15
C ASN A 120 32.82 -7.74 -4.35
N VAL A 121 31.70 -7.02 -4.24
CA VAL A 121 31.70 -5.55 -4.19
C VAL A 121 31.64 -5.10 -2.72
N PRO A 122 32.50 -4.18 -2.25
CA PRO A 122 32.41 -3.66 -0.88
C PRO A 122 31.10 -2.90 -0.64
N TYR A 123 30.40 -3.20 0.46
CA TYR A 123 29.07 -2.62 0.76
C TYR A 123 29.07 -1.08 0.83
N ASP A 124 30.14 -0.47 1.31
CA ASP A 124 30.16 0.97 1.62
C ASP A 124 30.47 1.86 0.41
N THR A 125 30.93 1.31 -0.71
CA THR A 125 31.26 2.11 -1.92
C THR A 125 30.01 2.60 -2.66
N VAL A 126 28.87 1.93 -2.50
CA VAL A 126 27.62 2.29 -3.18
C VAL A 126 26.73 3.15 -2.27
N ARG A 127 26.84 4.47 -2.37
CA ARG A 127 25.91 5.40 -1.69
C ARG A 127 24.59 5.49 -2.45
N ILE A 128 23.48 5.02 -1.86
CA ILE A 128 22.13 5.10 -2.46
C ILE A 128 21.23 6.12 -1.73
N GLY A 129 21.84 7.06 -1.00
CA GLY A 129 21.15 8.07 -0.22
C GLY A 129 21.73 9.46 -0.44
N LYS A 130 20.90 10.49 -0.23
CA LYS A 130 21.30 11.90 -0.37
C LYS A 130 22.49 12.24 0.55
N LYS A 131 23.22 13.33 0.23
CA LYS A 131 24.27 13.88 1.08
C LYS A 131 23.69 14.15 2.48
N LYS A 132 24.46 13.87 3.55
CA LYS A 132 24.03 14.19 4.92
C LYS A 132 23.95 15.71 5.01
N MET A 133 22.77 16.23 5.30
CA MET A 133 22.54 17.66 5.46
C MET A 133 22.67 18.06 6.93
N SER A 134 22.84 19.35 7.22
CA SER A 134 22.83 19.88 8.59
C SER A 134 21.56 19.44 9.32
N THR A 135 21.70 19.12 10.60
CA THR A 135 20.56 18.83 11.47
C THR A 135 19.82 20.13 11.79
N TYR A 136 18.51 20.03 11.95
CA TYR A 136 17.63 21.12 12.38
C TYR A 136 16.52 20.49 13.24
N GLY A 137 15.75 21.32 13.94
CA GLY A 137 14.77 20.86 14.92
C GLY A 137 15.22 21.12 16.34
N LEU A 138 14.27 21.04 17.27
CA LEU A 138 14.55 21.25 18.69
C LEU A 138 15.46 20.15 19.25
N THR A 139 16.47 20.56 19.99
CA THR A 139 17.33 19.75 20.84
C THR A 139 16.75 19.65 22.26
N ASP A 140 17.30 18.79 23.11
CA ASP A 140 16.82 18.66 24.49
C ASP A 140 17.00 19.94 25.31
N GLN A 141 17.98 20.78 24.94
CA GLN A 141 18.20 22.09 25.55
C GLN A 141 17.11 23.10 25.18
N ASP A 142 16.41 22.88 24.06
CA ASP A 142 15.34 23.76 23.59
C ASP A 142 13.98 23.42 24.24
N LEU A 143 13.90 22.34 25.02
CA LEU A 143 12.65 21.85 25.59
C LEU A 143 12.44 22.41 26.99
N SER A 144 11.77 23.56 27.08
CA SER A 144 11.24 24.05 28.35
C SER A 144 10.23 23.06 28.95
N ASP A 145 10.05 23.08 30.26
CA ASP A 145 9.09 22.19 30.93
C ASP A 145 7.64 22.47 30.53
N LYS A 146 7.36 23.70 30.06
CA LYS A 146 6.10 24.05 29.42
C LYS A 146 5.92 23.32 28.10
N LEU A 147 6.92 23.37 27.21
CA LEU A 147 6.85 22.71 25.91
C LEU A 147 6.82 21.17 26.04
N LYS A 148 7.54 20.59 26.99
CA LYS A 148 7.45 19.14 27.29
C LYS A 148 6.00 18.75 27.63
N ARG A 149 5.36 19.48 28.56
CA ARG A 149 3.96 19.26 28.91
C ARG A 149 3.01 19.43 27.73
N GLN A 150 3.21 20.44 26.89
CA GLN A 150 2.41 20.63 25.68
C GLN A 150 2.54 19.46 24.70
N LEU A 151 3.76 18.94 24.50
CA LEU A 151 4.00 17.78 23.63
C LEU A 151 3.39 16.50 24.20
N ASP A 152 3.45 16.29 25.51
CA ASP A 152 2.84 15.14 26.19
C ASP A 152 1.30 15.20 26.09
N GLN A 153 0.70 16.36 26.30
CA GLN A 153 -0.74 16.58 26.11
C GLN A 153 -1.17 16.32 24.66
N PHE A 154 -0.37 16.80 23.70
CA PHE A 154 -0.62 16.55 22.28
C PHE A 154 -0.49 15.06 21.93
N LEU A 155 0.47 14.34 22.52
CA LEU A 155 0.61 12.90 22.36
C LEU A 155 -0.61 12.15 22.91
N THR A 156 -1.07 12.52 24.10
CA THR A 156 -2.28 11.97 24.74
C THR A 156 -3.52 12.20 23.87
N PHE A 157 -3.72 13.44 23.36
CA PHE A 157 -4.81 13.77 22.44
C PHE A 157 -4.84 12.87 21.20
N MET A 158 -3.67 12.50 20.67
CA MET A 158 -3.58 11.64 19.49
C MET A 158 -3.86 10.17 19.78
N THR A 159 -3.57 9.69 21.00
CA THR A 159 -3.47 8.26 21.29
C THR A 159 -4.55 7.73 22.22
N THR A 160 -5.25 8.62 22.94
CA THR A 160 -6.25 8.27 23.94
C THR A 160 -7.66 8.65 23.46
N PRO A 161 -8.66 7.76 23.57
CA PRO A 161 -10.06 8.12 23.35
C PRO A 161 -10.52 9.21 24.33
N SER A 162 -11.30 10.18 23.86
CA SER A 162 -11.90 11.21 24.73
C SER A 162 -13.37 11.48 24.38
N LEU A 163 -14.12 12.01 25.35
CA LEU A 163 -15.50 12.40 25.13
C LEU A 163 -15.57 13.55 24.11
N GLY A 164 -16.50 13.46 23.14
CA GLY A 164 -16.64 14.46 22.08
C GLY A 164 -15.55 14.39 20.99
N GLN A 165 -14.73 13.33 20.98
CA GLN A 165 -13.70 13.15 19.97
C GLN A 165 -14.30 12.88 18.59
N ARG A 166 -13.92 13.72 17.60
CA ARG A 166 -14.44 13.65 16.22
C ARG A 166 -13.69 12.73 15.28
N GLU A 167 -12.49 12.30 15.69
CA GLU A 167 -11.65 11.36 14.93
C GLU A 167 -11.06 10.33 15.87
N PRO A 168 -11.04 9.04 15.50
CA PRO A 168 -10.51 8.00 16.37
C PRO A 168 -9.02 8.22 16.70
N PRO A 169 -8.56 7.71 17.87
CA PRO A 169 -7.15 7.74 18.22
C PRO A 169 -6.28 7.02 17.19
N ILE A 170 -5.06 7.52 17.01
CA ILE A 170 -4.04 6.93 16.14
C ILE A 170 -3.08 6.07 16.96
N ARG A 171 -2.44 5.09 16.30
CA ARG A 171 -1.44 4.23 16.93
C ARG A 171 -0.26 5.05 17.44
N MET A 172 0.31 4.67 18.60
CA MET A 172 1.46 5.33 19.22
C MET A 172 2.61 5.57 18.23
N ALA A 173 2.99 4.56 17.44
CA ALA A 173 4.04 4.68 16.43
C ALA A 173 3.79 5.77 15.35
N THR A 174 2.53 6.11 15.07
CA THR A 174 2.20 7.23 14.17
C THR A 174 2.26 8.56 14.91
N ALA A 175 1.78 8.60 16.15
CA ALA A 175 1.80 9.79 17.00
C ALA A 175 3.23 10.25 17.31
N GLU A 176 4.14 9.34 17.64
CA GLU A 176 5.57 9.62 17.85
C GLU A 176 6.22 10.26 16.62
N VAL A 177 5.86 9.78 15.42
CA VAL A 177 6.33 10.39 14.16
C VAL A 177 5.82 11.82 14.04
N TYR A 178 4.56 12.09 14.43
CA TYR A 178 4.01 13.45 14.40
C TYR A 178 4.69 14.35 15.42
N ILE A 179 4.94 13.89 16.65
CA ILE A 179 5.73 14.62 17.66
C ILE A 179 7.10 15.00 17.10
N ARG A 180 7.81 14.06 16.49
CA ARG A 180 9.11 14.33 15.86
C ARG A 180 8.99 15.38 14.75
N LEU A 181 8.00 15.26 13.87
CA LEU A 181 7.77 16.21 12.78
C LEU A 181 7.43 17.61 13.31
N THR A 182 6.68 17.70 14.41
CA THR A 182 6.39 18.96 15.12
C THR A 182 7.66 19.58 15.69
N LYS A 183 8.52 18.80 16.37
CA LYS A 183 9.82 19.29 16.85
C LYS A 183 10.72 19.82 15.74
N LEU A 184 10.69 19.20 14.55
CA LEU A 184 11.43 19.67 13.38
C LEU A 184 10.89 21.01 12.87
N ALA A 185 9.56 21.15 12.77
CA ALA A 185 8.92 22.39 12.37
C ALA A 185 9.18 23.52 13.38
N LEU A 186 9.13 23.23 14.69
CA LEU A 186 9.43 24.20 15.74
C LEU A 186 10.88 24.67 15.70
N GLY A 187 11.84 23.78 15.42
CA GLY A 187 13.23 24.21 15.27
C GLY A 187 13.43 25.14 14.06
N TYR A 188 12.73 24.89 12.95
CA TYR A 188 12.70 25.82 11.83
C TYR A 188 12.09 27.18 12.24
N ALA A 189 10.94 27.15 12.92
CA ALA A 189 10.27 28.36 13.37
C ALA A 189 11.13 29.16 14.36
N LYS A 190 11.81 28.52 15.31
CA LYS A 190 12.74 29.16 16.25
C LYS A 190 13.88 29.91 15.51
N GLU A 191 14.43 29.32 14.47
CA GLU A 191 15.52 29.92 13.69
C GLU A 191 15.03 31.11 12.83
N HIS A 192 13.75 31.11 12.43
CA HIS A 192 13.18 32.08 11.50
C HIS A 192 12.21 33.08 12.15
N ASN A 193 11.93 32.94 13.45
CA ASN A 193 11.10 33.85 14.22
C ASN A 193 11.95 34.57 15.28
N ILE A 194 12.33 35.81 14.96
CA ILE A 194 13.32 36.60 15.71
C ILE A 194 12.74 37.15 17.02
N GLU A 195 11.41 37.20 17.16
CA GLU A 195 10.74 37.96 18.23
C GLU A 195 10.40 37.15 19.49
N SER A 196 10.39 35.81 19.45
CA SER A 196 9.97 34.97 20.59
C SER A 196 11.13 34.18 21.19
N SER A 197 11.48 34.48 22.44
CA SER A 197 12.52 33.76 23.19
C SER A 197 12.06 32.38 23.70
N GLU A 198 10.76 32.21 23.97
CA GLU A 198 10.19 30.92 24.40
C GLU A 198 9.56 30.17 23.21
N VAL A 199 9.90 28.89 23.07
CA VAL A 199 9.33 28.01 22.04
C VAL A 199 8.08 27.32 22.59
N SER A 200 6.94 27.44 21.89
CA SER A 200 5.69 26.74 22.21
C SER A 200 5.03 26.18 20.95
N LEU A 201 4.02 25.31 21.11
CA LEU A 201 3.27 24.76 19.97
C LEU A 201 2.58 25.85 19.13
N GLU A 202 2.11 26.91 19.77
CA GLU A 202 1.43 28.06 19.17
C GLU A 202 2.34 28.85 18.23
N MET A 203 3.67 28.76 18.38
CA MET A 203 4.63 29.40 17.47
C MET A 203 4.42 28.98 16.00
N LEU A 204 3.95 27.74 15.76
CA LEU A 204 3.68 27.26 14.42
C LEU A 204 2.37 27.79 13.83
N MET A 205 1.37 28.01 14.69
CA MET A 205 0.02 28.42 14.33
C MET A 205 -0.57 29.21 15.51
N PRO A 206 -0.39 30.54 15.57
CA PRO A 206 -0.79 31.34 16.74
C PRO A 206 -2.30 31.56 16.89
N THR A 207 -3.06 31.48 15.79
CA THR A 207 -4.53 31.64 15.79
C THR A 207 -5.21 30.58 14.93
N SER A 208 -6.55 30.50 15.02
CA SER A 208 -7.37 29.66 14.13
C SER A 208 -7.53 30.21 12.71
N ASP A 209 -7.03 31.41 12.42
CA ASP A 209 -7.20 32.09 11.14
C ASP A 209 -6.39 31.43 10.02
N ALA A 210 -6.84 31.62 8.78
CA ALA A 210 -6.18 31.09 7.60
C ALA A 210 -4.70 31.55 7.48
N SER A 211 -4.39 32.78 7.91
CA SER A 211 -3.04 33.35 7.89
C SER A 211 -2.05 32.59 8.78
N SER A 212 -2.51 31.91 9.83
CA SER A 212 -1.66 31.09 10.71
C SER A 212 -1.04 29.88 9.99
N ALA A 213 -1.50 29.52 8.79
CA ALA A 213 -0.86 28.49 7.97
C ALA A 213 0.45 28.97 7.30
N GLN A 214 0.76 30.28 7.33
CA GLN A 214 1.89 30.87 6.61
C GLN A 214 3.25 30.30 7.03
N MET A 215 3.48 30.10 8.33
CA MET A 215 4.73 29.51 8.85
C MET A 215 4.92 28.08 8.32
N ILE A 216 3.84 27.28 8.30
CA ILE A 216 3.87 25.92 7.75
C ILE A 216 4.12 25.95 6.24
N PHE A 217 3.52 26.89 5.52
CA PHE A 217 3.77 27.07 4.09
C PHE A 217 5.25 27.39 3.82
N GLN A 218 5.82 28.38 4.51
CA GLN A 218 7.24 28.75 4.39
C GLN A 218 8.16 27.56 4.71
N TYR A 219 7.89 26.87 5.80
CA TYR A 219 8.65 25.68 6.19
C TYR A 219 8.58 24.57 5.12
N THR A 220 7.41 24.31 4.55
CA THR A 220 7.28 23.30 3.47
C THR A 220 8.00 23.71 2.19
N GLN A 221 8.04 25.01 1.87
CA GLN A 221 8.80 25.53 0.74
C GLN A 221 10.31 25.40 0.99
N TRP A 222 10.78 25.75 2.19
CA TRP A 222 12.16 25.52 2.62
C TRP A 222 12.57 24.05 2.51
N LEU A 223 11.71 23.13 2.98
CA LEU A 223 11.93 21.69 2.85
C LEU A 223 12.11 21.27 1.38
N ARG A 224 11.31 21.81 0.45
CA ARG A 224 11.38 21.44 -0.97
C ARG A 224 12.58 22.08 -1.67
N LEU A 225 12.80 23.38 -1.45
CA LEU A 225 13.77 24.17 -2.20
C LEU A 225 15.19 23.97 -1.68
N GLU A 226 15.38 23.96 -0.36
CA GLU A 226 16.70 23.86 0.26
C GLU A 226 17.02 22.43 0.66
N ARG A 227 16.08 21.76 1.36
CA ARG A 227 16.29 20.37 1.83
C ARG A 227 16.04 19.31 0.76
N LYS A 228 15.57 19.72 -0.41
CA LYS A 228 15.20 18.84 -1.53
C LYS A 228 14.31 17.69 -1.06
N ALA A 229 13.42 17.93 -0.11
CA ALA A 229 12.51 16.92 0.44
C ALA A 229 11.53 16.46 -0.65
N SER A 230 11.13 15.18 -0.59
CA SER A 230 10.14 14.67 -1.55
C SER A 230 8.75 15.26 -1.26
N PRO A 231 7.87 15.36 -2.27
CA PRO A 231 6.49 15.76 -2.04
C PRO A 231 5.78 14.87 -1.00
N ASN A 232 6.04 13.55 -1.00
CA ASN A 232 5.50 12.64 0.02
C ASN A 232 5.93 13.01 1.45
N TYR A 233 7.20 13.37 1.64
CA TYR A 233 7.69 13.82 2.94
C TYR A 233 6.98 15.10 3.38
N CYS A 234 6.83 16.06 2.48
CA CYS A 234 6.12 17.32 2.74
C CYS A 234 4.63 17.07 3.07
N ALA A 235 3.97 16.16 2.34
CA ALA A 235 2.59 15.78 2.62
C ALA A 235 2.44 15.14 4.01
N ASN A 236 3.40 14.30 4.43
CA ASN A 236 3.39 13.74 5.79
C ASN A 236 3.65 14.80 6.86
N MET A 237 4.53 15.77 6.59
CA MET A 237 4.76 16.92 7.47
C MET A 237 3.46 17.74 7.64
N ILE A 238 2.81 18.13 6.56
CA ILE A 238 1.54 18.87 6.60
C ILE A 238 0.46 18.06 7.33
N ARG A 239 0.45 16.73 7.20
CA ARG A 239 -0.47 15.86 7.95
C ARG A 239 -0.23 15.91 9.46
N ALA A 240 1.02 15.97 9.92
CA ALA A 240 1.33 16.18 11.33
C ALA A 240 0.85 17.56 11.80
N MET A 241 1.08 18.60 10.99
CA MET A 241 0.61 19.96 11.29
C MET A 241 -0.91 20.07 11.32
N LEU A 242 -1.62 19.35 10.45
CA LEU A 242 -3.08 19.21 10.51
C LEU A 242 -3.55 18.60 11.83
N LYS A 243 -2.84 17.59 12.35
CA LYS A 243 -3.20 16.98 13.64
C LYS A 243 -2.91 17.95 14.79
N LEU A 244 -1.85 18.75 14.70
CA LEU A 244 -1.56 19.82 15.66
C LEU A 244 -2.62 20.94 15.61
N ALA A 245 -3.05 21.38 14.44
CA ALA A 245 -4.09 22.40 14.30
C ALA A 245 -5.43 21.95 14.92
N LYS A 246 -5.78 20.67 14.74
CA LYS A 246 -6.95 20.06 15.39
C LYS A 246 -6.82 20.00 16.91
N TYR A 247 -5.62 19.76 17.42
CA TYR A 247 -5.37 19.81 18.86
C TYR A 247 -5.56 21.23 19.41
N LEU A 248 -4.95 22.23 18.78
CA LEU A 248 -4.99 23.62 19.23
C LEU A 248 -6.38 24.26 19.09
N TYR A 249 -7.09 23.98 17.99
CA TYR A 249 -8.29 24.74 17.60
C TYR A 249 -9.53 23.88 17.35
N GLY A 250 -9.41 22.55 17.43
CA GLY A 250 -10.51 21.65 17.09
C GLY A 250 -11.70 21.73 18.04
N GLN A 251 -11.49 22.14 19.29
CA GLN A 251 -12.57 22.36 20.27
C GLN A 251 -13.51 23.50 19.87
N ASN A 252 -13.03 24.46 19.07
CA ASN A 252 -13.81 25.62 18.64
C ASN A 252 -14.79 25.28 17.51
N SER A 253 -14.57 24.15 16.83
CA SER A 253 -15.42 23.73 15.74
C SER A 253 -16.81 23.36 16.27
N GLN A 254 -17.86 23.57 15.47
CA GLN A 254 -19.25 23.22 15.81
C GLN A 254 -19.79 22.06 14.95
N LEU A 255 -19.03 21.63 13.94
CA LEU A 255 -19.45 20.60 12.98
C LEU A 255 -19.42 19.18 13.57
N ASP A 256 -20.52 18.43 13.47
CA ASP A 256 -20.57 17.05 13.92
C ASP A 256 -20.51 16.07 12.72
N PRO A 257 -19.42 15.29 12.57
CA PRO A 257 -19.28 14.33 11.47
C PRO A 257 -20.33 13.24 11.44
N THR A 258 -21.00 12.98 12.56
CA THR A 258 -22.08 12.00 12.68
C THR A 258 -23.27 12.38 11.81
N TYR A 259 -23.47 13.68 11.57
CA TYR A 259 -24.59 14.23 10.78
C TYR A 259 -24.20 14.56 9.33
N GLY A 260 -23.04 14.07 8.87
CA GLY A 260 -22.57 14.24 7.49
C GLY A 260 -21.70 15.47 7.25
N ASP A 261 -21.44 16.29 8.27
CA ASP A 261 -20.49 17.40 8.16
C ASP A 261 -19.06 16.90 8.05
N LYS A 262 -18.23 17.64 7.32
CA LYS A 262 -16.80 17.35 7.28
C LYS A 262 -16.13 17.92 8.53
N ALA A 263 -15.71 17.04 9.45
CA ALA A 263 -15.07 17.40 10.72
C ALA A 263 -14.12 18.61 10.60
N PHE A 264 -14.29 19.65 11.40
CA PHE A 264 -13.39 20.82 11.46
C PHE A 264 -13.27 21.69 10.17
N ASP A 265 -14.16 21.55 9.17
CA ASP A 265 -14.11 22.41 7.95
C ASP A 265 -14.45 23.89 8.22
N ASP A 266 -15.07 24.18 9.35
CA ASP A 266 -15.35 25.52 9.87
C ASP A 266 -14.14 26.22 10.51
N VAL A 267 -13.04 25.50 10.78
CA VAL A 267 -11.80 26.08 11.32
C VAL A 267 -10.89 26.53 10.18
N PRO A 268 -10.65 27.85 9.97
CA PRO A 268 -9.97 28.35 8.77
C PRO A 268 -8.55 27.79 8.55
N VAL A 269 -7.71 27.74 9.58
CA VAL A 269 -6.34 27.19 9.48
C VAL A 269 -6.34 25.71 9.08
N ILE A 270 -7.28 24.90 9.59
CA ILE A 270 -7.41 23.49 9.24
C ILE A 270 -7.80 23.34 7.76
N ARG A 271 -8.71 24.18 7.28
CA ARG A 271 -9.13 24.20 5.88
C ARG A 271 -7.97 24.55 4.94
N GLU A 272 -7.14 25.53 5.29
CA GLU A 272 -5.96 25.88 4.48
C GLU A 272 -4.91 24.77 4.46
N LEU A 273 -4.59 24.19 5.62
CA LEU A 273 -3.67 23.06 5.68
C LEU A 273 -4.18 21.82 4.92
N ARG A 274 -5.51 21.60 4.86
CA ARG A 274 -6.12 20.56 4.02
C ARG A 274 -5.92 20.81 2.54
N LYS A 275 -6.09 22.07 2.08
CA LYS A 275 -5.81 22.45 0.69
C LYS A 275 -4.35 22.21 0.35
N MET A 276 -3.43 22.66 1.21
CA MET A 276 -1.99 22.44 1.05
C MET A 276 -1.65 20.94 0.98
N HIS A 277 -2.22 20.13 1.89
CA HIS A 277 -2.02 18.68 1.91
C HIS A 277 -2.50 18.03 0.61
N LYS A 278 -3.72 18.35 0.15
CA LYS A 278 -4.30 17.79 -1.08
C LYS A 278 -3.41 18.09 -2.29
N THR A 279 -2.99 19.34 -2.47
CA THR A 279 -2.10 19.74 -3.58
C THR A 279 -0.76 19.01 -3.51
N THR A 280 -0.15 18.91 -2.33
CA THR A 280 1.14 18.24 -2.13
C THR A 280 1.04 16.73 -2.35
N ALA A 281 -0.08 16.11 -1.94
CA ALA A 281 -0.34 14.69 -2.15
C ALA A 281 -0.51 14.35 -3.63
N LEU A 282 -1.21 15.18 -4.40
CA LEU A 282 -1.35 15.03 -5.86
C LEU A 282 0.01 15.12 -6.56
N GLN A 283 0.87 16.06 -6.14
CA GLN A 283 2.25 16.14 -6.65
C GLN A 283 3.05 14.89 -6.29
N SER A 284 2.87 14.35 -5.08
CA SER A 284 3.51 13.10 -4.67
C SER A 284 3.09 11.90 -5.52
N ALA A 285 1.84 11.82 -5.93
CA ALA A 285 1.35 10.73 -6.79
C ALA A 285 1.99 10.76 -8.19
N LYS A 286 2.38 11.95 -8.68
CA LYS A 286 3.03 12.15 -9.98
C LYS A 286 4.56 12.17 -9.92
N ALA A 287 5.15 12.23 -8.72
CA ALA A 287 6.57 12.41 -8.56
C ALA A 287 7.35 11.14 -8.97
N ILE A 288 8.47 11.35 -9.67
CA ILE A 288 9.44 10.29 -9.92
C ILE A 288 10.00 9.82 -8.57
N ARG A 289 10.18 8.51 -8.43
CA ARG A 289 10.73 7.94 -7.20
C ARG A 289 12.15 8.43 -7.00
N SER A 290 12.44 8.89 -5.78
CA SER A 290 13.71 9.53 -5.43
C SER A 290 14.88 8.56 -5.24
N VAL A 291 14.68 7.27 -5.51
CA VAL A 291 15.64 6.20 -5.23
C VAL A 291 16.00 5.56 -6.56
N ASP A 292 17.29 5.39 -6.78
CA ASP A 292 17.84 4.61 -7.88
C ASP A 292 17.34 3.16 -7.79
N GLU A 293 16.29 2.85 -8.57
CA GLU A 293 15.66 1.54 -8.57
C GLU A 293 16.61 0.50 -9.15
N GLU A 294 17.45 0.84 -10.12
CA GLU A 294 18.40 -0.11 -10.73
C GLU A 294 19.36 -0.68 -9.69
N LYS A 295 19.85 0.13 -8.75
CA LYS A 295 20.76 -0.31 -7.69
C LYS A 295 20.08 -1.10 -6.56
N LYS A 296 18.75 -1.11 -6.48
CA LYS A 296 18.00 -1.78 -5.41
C LYS A 296 17.04 -2.87 -5.87
N TRP A 297 16.64 -2.84 -7.13
CA TRP A 297 15.72 -3.81 -7.70
C TRP A 297 16.42 -5.15 -7.86
N LEU A 298 15.71 -6.20 -7.47
CA LEU A 298 16.15 -7.59 -7.59
C LEU A 298 14.98 -8.38 -8.14
N ALA A 299 15.17 -9.08 -9.24
CA ALA A 299 14.13 -9.93 -9.80
C ALA A 299 13.85 -11.10 -8.85
N TRP A 300 12.62 -11.60 -8.88
CA TRP A 300 12.20 -12.67 -7.98
C TRP A 300 13.05 -13.95 -8.11
N PRO A 301 13.40 -14.43 -9.32
CA PRO A 301 14.30 -15.57 -9.46
C PRO A 301 15.69 -15.35 -8.87
N ASP A 302 16.25 -14.14 -9.00
CA ASP A 302 17.55 -13.81 -8.41
C ASP A 302 17.48 -13.84 -6.88
N PHE A 303 16.36 -13.43 -6.29
CA PHE A 303 16.15 -13.55 -4.85
C PHE A 303 16.12 -15.01 -4.39
N LEU A 304 15.44 -15.90 -5.15
CA LEU A 304 15.46 -17.33 -4.85
C LEU A 304 16.87 -17.92 -4.94
N ALA A 305 17.68 -17.51 -5.93
CA ALA A 305 19.08 -17.90 -6.03
C ALA A 305 19.92 -17.45 -4.81
N VAL A 306 19.64 -16.27 -4.24
CA VAL A 306 20.25 -15.81 -2.98
C VAL A 306 19.88 -16.75 -1.82
N VAL A 307 18.62 -17.20 -1.75
CA VAL A 307 18.16 -18.13 -0.71
C VAL A 307 18.91 -19.47 -0.83
N GLU A 308 19.07 -20.01 -2.03
CA GLU A 308 19.86 -21.23 -2.24
C GLU A 308 21.33 -21.04 -1.85
N ALA A 309 21.93 -19.90 -2.16
CA ALA A 309 23.29 -19.60 -1.74
C ALA A 309 23.45 -19.52 -0.21
N LEU A 310 22.42 -19.02 0.50
CA LEU A 310 22.43 -18.96 1.98
C LEU A 310 22.27 -20.33 2.63
N LYS A 311 21.55 -21.26 2.00
CA LYS A 311 21.49 -22.65 2.46
C LYS A 311 22.88 -23.29 2.45
N ALA A 312 23.64 -23.10 1.38
CA ALA A 312 25.02 -23.59 1.28
C ALA A 312 25.94 -22.97 2.36
N GLU A 313 25.66 -21.75 2.83
CA GLU A 313 26.41 -21.11 3.92
C GLU A 313 26.13 -21.70 5.30
N CYS A 314 25.17 -22.61 5.44
CA CYS A 314 24.90 -23.32 6.69
C CYS A 314 25.90 -24.46 6.95
N ALA A 315 26.81 -24.74 6.01
CA ALA A 315 27.87 -25.73 6.18
C ALA A 315 28.71 -25.47 7.44
N GLU A 316 29.02 -26.55 8.18
CA GLU A 316 29.82 -26.49 9.41
C GLU A 316 31.31 -26.23 9.15
N THR A 317 31.75 -26.40 7.89
CA THR A 317 33.13 -26.17 7.45
C THR A 317 33.23 -24.96 6.53
N THR A 318 34.42 -24.38 6.47
CA THR A 318 34.81 -23.36 5.48
C THR A 318 35.09 -23.99 4.12
N SER A 319 35.27 -23.18 3.07
CA SER A 319 35.67 -23.66 1.74
C SER A 319 36.96 -24.48 1.73
N ASN A 320 37.82 -24.29 2.73
CA ASN A 320 39.10 -24.98 2.87
C ASN A 320 39.00 -26.16 3.85
N GLY A 321 37.79 -26.62 4.18
CA GLY A 321 37.53 -27.77 5.06
C GLY A 321 37.68 -27.49 6.56
N LYS A 322 38.16 -26.31 6.98
CA LYS A 322 38.32 -25.98 8.42
C LYS A 322 36.97 -25.86 9.13
N PRO A 323 36.81 -26.35 10.37
CA PRO A 323 35.59 -26.20 11.15
C PRO A 323 35.31 -24.72 11.47
N ARG A 324 34.04 -24.35 11.46
CA ARG A 324 33.57 -23.01 11.82
C ARG A 324 33.15 -22.96 13.28
N THR A 325 33.19 -21.77 13.89
CA THR A 325 32.65 -21.59 15.23
C THR A 325 31.14 -21.82 15.23
N LYS A 326 30.61 -22.38 16.32
CA LYS A 326 29.17 -22.63 16.47
C LYS A 326 28.33 -21.36 16.28
N TYR A 327 28.79 -20.24 16.83
CA TYR A 327 28.16 -18.92 16.64
C TYR A 327 28.10 -18.50 15.16
N ALA A 328 29.17 -18.75 14.39
CA ALA A 328 29.18 -18.42 12.97
C ALA A 328 28.21 -19.29 12.16
N ILE A 329 28.09 -20.57 12.52
CA ILE A 329 27.12 -21.50 11.91
C ILE A 329 25.69 -21.05 12.26
N ALA A 330 25.43 -20.76 13.53
CA ALA A 330 24.14 -20.27 14.00
C ALA A 330 23.73 -18.95 13.32
N THR A 331 24.68 -18.04 13.10
CA THR A 331 24.44 -16.81 12.34
C THR A 331 24.09 -17.11 10.87
N SER A 332 24.69 -18.12 10.25
CA SER A 332 24.31 -18.59 8.91
C SER A 332 22.89 -19.14 8.87
N TYR A 333 22.53 -20.02 9.81
CA TYR A 333 21.16 -20.56 9.92
C TYR A 333 20.14 -19.45 10.15
N GLN A 334 20.40 -18.51 11.06
CA GLN A 334 19.53 -17.37 11.30
C GLN A 334 19.30 -16.55 10.02
N LYS A 335 20.37 -16.23 9.26
CA LYS A 335 20.23 -15.53 7.96
C LYS A 335 19.43 -16.36 6.95
N CYS A 336 19.73 -17.65 6.84
CA CYS A 336 19.07 -18.56 5.91
C CYS A 336 17.57 -18.65 6.19
N VAL A 337 17.17 -18.84 7.45
CA VAL A 337 15.76 -18.87 7.85
C VAL A 337 15.11 -17.51 7.64
N MET A 338 15.77 -16.42 8.02
CA MET A 338 15.25 -15.05 7.90
C MET A 338 14.92 -14.66 6.46
N LEU A 339 15.81 -14.95 5.49
CA LEU A 339 15.54 -14.68 4.08
C LEU A 339 14.73 -15.80 3.43
N GLY A 340 14.89 -17.03 3.88
CA GLY A 340 14.14 -18.20 3.41
C GLY A 340 12.64 -18.06 3.63
N ILE A 341 12.21 -17.54 4.78
CA ILE A 341 10.77 -17.25 5.02
C ILE A 341 10.20 -16.35 3.92
N PHE A 342 10.97 -15.37 3.43
CA PHE A 342 10.53 -14.48 2.36
C PHE A 342 10.35 -15.16 1.01
N SER A 343 10.89 -16.36 0.76
CA SER A 343 10.73 -17.07 -0.51
C SER A 343 9.31 -17.61 -0.74
N GLY A 344 8.52 -17.78 0.32
CA GLY A 344 7.09 -18.10 0.21
C GLY A 344 6.18 -17.23 1.08
N ILE A 345 6.75 -16.33 1.90
CA ILE A 345 6.01 -15.37 2.72
C ILE A 345 6.62 -13.97 2.52
N PRO A 346 6.37 -13.31 1.37
CA PRO A 346 6.91 -12.00 1.06
C PRO A 346 6.16 -10.90 1.85
N ASP A 347 6.32 -10.90 3.17
CA ASP A 347 5.58 -10.02 4.07
C ASP A 347 6.38 -8.79 4.50
N ARG A 348 5.90 -8.00 5.47
CA ARG A 348 6.61 -6.81 5.97
C ARG A 348 7.72 -7.27 6.91
N GLN A 349 8.83 -6.53 6.96
CA GLN A 349 9.92 -6.86 7.90
C GLN A 349 9.44 -6.93 9.36
N ARG A 350 8.41 -6.16 9.72
CA ARG A 350 7.80 -6.21 11.06
C ARG A 350 7.24 -7.59 11.40
N THR A 351 6.47 -8.20 10.51
CA THR A 351 5.84 -9.50 10.78
C THR A 351 6.88 -10.61 10.87
N LEU A 352 7.99 -10.51 10.14
CA LEU A 352 9.15 -11.38 10.32
C LEU A 352 9.86 -11.17 11.67
N ARG A 353 10.07 -9.91 12.06
CA ARG A 353 10.77 -9.55 13.31
C ARG A 353 10.02 -10.03 14.55
N GLU A 354 8.70 -9.90 14.52
CA GLU A 354 7.80 -10.18 15.64
C GLU A 354 7.32 -11.64 15.67
N ILE A 355 7.93 -12.54 14.88
CA ILE A 355 7.64 -13.98 14.98
C ILE A 355 8.05 -14.48 16.37
N GLU A 356 7.08 -15.03 17.09
CA GLU A 356 7.25 -15.69 18.38
C GLU A 356 7.04 -17.19 18.23
N ILE A 357 7.98 -17.97 18.77
CA ILE A 357 7.95 -19.43 18.81
C ILE A 357 6.81 -19.85 19.76
N GLY A 358 5.94 -20.74 19.32
CA GLY A 358 4.80 -21.24 20.09
C GLY A 358 3.55 -20.36 20.05
N ARG A 359 3.69 -19.05 19.81
CA ARG A 359 2.55 -18.13 19.60
C ARG A 359 2.22 -18.03 18.11
N THR A 360 3.01 -17.27 17.36
CA THR A 360 2.75 -17.04 15.93
C THR A 360 3.34 -18.13 15.06
N LEU A 361 4.51 -18.67 15.41
CA LEU A 361 5.16 -19.78 14.70
C LEU A 361 4.91 -21.09 15.44
N HIS A 362 4.21 -22.00 14.81
CA HIS A 362 3.91 -23.32 15.35
C HIS A 362 3.64 -24.33 14.23
N GLN A 363 3.56 -25.61 14.58
CA GLN A 363 3.08 -26.63 13.67
C GLN A 363 1.55 -26.72 13.75
N ASN A 364 0.89 -26.85 12.60
CA ASN A 364 -0.55 -27.13 12.55
C ASN A 364 -0.83 -28.62 12.83
N ALA A 365 -2.10 -29.01 12.79
CA ALA A 365 -2.52 -30.40 13.02
C ALA A 365 -1.92 -31.41 12.02
N SER A 366 -1.53 -30.98 10.81
CA SER A 366 -0.84 -31.83 9.82
C SER A 366 0.69 -31.82 9.97
N GLY A 367 1.24 -31.18 11.00
CA GLY A 367 2.68 -31.09 11.26
C GLY A 367 3.43 -30.06 10.41
N GLN A 368 2.72 -29.27 9.60
CA GLN A 368 3.33 -28.21 8.79
C GLN A 368 3.66 -26.99 9.63
N TRP A 369 4.86 -26.45 9.47
CA TRP A 369 5.24 -25.19 10.09
C TRP A 369 4.49 -24.03 9.44
N ILE A 370 3.75 -23.28 10.25
CA ILE A 370 2.95 -22.14 9.81
C ILE A 370 3.22 -20.91 10.69
N ILE A 371 2.97 -19.73 10.11
CA ILE A 371 2.87 -18.47 10.83
C ILE A 371 1.41 -18.01 10.81
N THR A 372 0.85 -17.77 11.99
CA THR A 372 -0.49 -17.21 12.18
C THR A 372 -0.39 -15.77 12.66
N HIS A 373 -1.30 -14.92 12.19
CA HIS A 373 -1.37 -13.51 12.58
C HIS A 373 -2.80 -13.14 12.96
N GLY A 374 -2.97 -12.68 14.20
CA GLY A 374 -4.19 -12.03 14.65
C GLY A 374 -4.30 -10.57 14.18
N PRO A 375 -5.41 -9.89 14.49
CA PRO A 375 -5.66 -8.52 14.06
C PRO A 375 -4.61 -7.47 14.49
N ASP A 376 -3.88 -7.73 15.57
CA ASP A 376 -2.86 -6.82 16.12
C ASP A 376 -1.43 -7.14 15.67
N ASP A 377 -1.20 -8.34 15.11
CA ASP A 377 0.12 -8.80 14.69
C ASP A 377 0.59 -8.13 13.38
N TYR A 378 -0.30 -7.47 12.65
CA TYR A 378 0.06 -6.81 11.39
C TYR A 378 -0.65 -5.47 11.16
N LYS A 379 -0.14 -4.72 10.17
CA LYS A 379 -0.53 -3.31 9.95
C LYS A 379 -2.03 -3.15 9.69
N THR A 380 -2.62 -4.08 8.94
CA THR A 380 -3.97 -3.97 8.41
C THR A 380 -4.94 -4.95 9.05
N GLY A 381 -4.57 -5.60 10.16
CA GLY A 381 -5.42 -6.60 10.82
C GLY A 381 -6.70 -6.04 11.43
N LYS A 382 -6.72 -4.76 11.83
CA LYS A 382 -7.98 -4.09 12.20
C LYS A 382 -8.98 -3.95 11.05
N ALA A 383 -8.51 -4.00 9.80
CA ALA A 383 -9.36 -3.86 8.61
C ALA A 383 -9.69 -5.21 7.97
N TYR A 384 -8.74 -6.15 7.94
CA TYR A 384 -8.89 -7.45 7.28
C TYR A 384 -9.06 -8.63 8.25
N GLY A 385 -8.99 -8.40 9.57
CA GLY A 385 -9.12 -9.46 10.57
C GLY A 385 -7.90 -10.38 10.64
N GLU A 386 -8.15 -11.66 10.84
CA GLU A 386 -7.13 -12.71 10.83
C GLU A 386 -6.69 -13.04 9.40
N ARG A 387 -5.43 -13.45 9.23
CA ARG A 387 -4.93 -13.90 7.92
C ARG A 387 -5.01 -15.41 7.78
N PRO A 388 -5.12 -15.92 6.55
CA PRO A 388 -4.84 -17.32 6.28
C PRO A 388 -3.47 -17.72 6.85
N PRO A 389 -3.33 -18.95 7.39
CA PRO A 389 -2.04 -19.46 7.84
C PRO A 389 -0.97 -19.34 6.75
N LEU A 390 0.17 -18.77 7.10
CA LEU A 390 1.29 -18.56 6.19
C LEU A 390 2.24 -19.75 6.30
N VAL A 391 2.30 -20.56 5.27
CA VAL A 391 3.06 -21.83 5.31
C VAL A 391 4.55 -21.55 5.10
N ILE A 392 5.39 -22.08 6.00
CA ILE A 392 6.84 -22.04 5.82
C ILE A 392 7.20 -22.90 4.60
N PRO A 393 7.98 -22.38 3.63
CA PRO A 393 8.33 -23.16 2.44
C PRO A 393 9.07 -24.45 2.79
N ASP A 394 8.69 -25.56 2.16
CA ASP A 394 9.25 -26.89 2.45
C ASP A 394 10.78 -26.92 2.37
N HIS A 395 11.36 -26.22 1.40
CA HIS A 395 12.80 -26.13 1.20
C HIS A 395 13.53 -25.35 2.32
N ILE A 396 12.80 -24.69 3.23
CA ILE A 396 13.32 -23.97 4.41
C ILE A 396 13.07 -24.74 5.70
N VAL A 397 12.06 -25.62 5.76
CA VAL A 397 11.70 -26.38 6.96
C VAL A 397 12.89 -27.13 7.59
N PRO A 398 13.80 -27.81 6.86
CA PRO A 398 14.97 -28.44 7.46
C PRO A 398 15.90 -27.44 8.17
N TYR A 399 16.07 -26.25 7.59
CA TYR A 399 16.92 -25.19 8.15
C TYR A 399 16.26 -24.53 9.36
N LEU A 400 14.94 -24.32 9.32
CA LEU A 400 14.17 -23.83 10.46
C LEU A 400 14.25 -24.81 11.63
N THR A 401 14.03 -26.10 11.37
CA THR A 401 14.06 -27.15 12.40
C THR A 401 15.44 -27.27 13.04
N ALA A 402 16.50 -27.32 12.22
CA ALA A 402 17.88 -27.32 12.73
C ALA A 402 18.21 -26.03 13.50
N PHE A 403 17.71 -24.88 13.03
CA PHE A 403 17.90 -23.62 13.74
C PHE A 403 17.25 -23.63 15.12
N LEU A 404 15.98 -24.02 15.20
CA LEU A 404 15.24 -24.09 16.48
C LEU A 404 15.87 -25.09 17.45
N ASN A 405 16.22 -26.29 16.99
CA ASN A 405 16.63 -27.39 17.87
C ASN A 405 18.11 -27.34 18.27
N LYS A 406 18.99 -26.82 17.41
CA LYS A 406 20.45 -26.90 17.60
C LYS A 406 21.11 -25.54 17.69
N TRP A 407 20.78 -24.62 16.78
CA TRP A 407 21.64 -23.46 16.52
C TRP A 407 21.18 -22.17 17.19
N ARG A 408 19.89 -22.00 17.48
CA ARG A 408 19.35 -20.77 18.09
C ARG A 408 19.98 -20.52 19.45
N GLN A 409 20.15 -21.56 20.26
CA GLN A 409 20.81 -21.46 21.58
C GLN A 409 22.25 -20.94 21.51
N GLU A 410 22.96 -21.20 20.40
CA GLU A 410 24.35 -20.74 20.19
C GLU A 410 24.41 -19.21 19.93
N LEU A 411 23.27 -18.56 19.66
CA LEU A 411 23.14 -17.10 19.62
C LEU A 411 22.92 -16.49 21.01
N LYS A 412 22.78 -17.32 22.06
CA LYS A 412 22.59 -16.92 23.46
C LYS A 412 21.44 -15.92 23.63
N PRO A 413 20.19 -16.31 23.30
CA PRO A 413 19.03 -15.44 23.46
C PRO A 413 18.93 -14.99 24.93
N LYS A 414 18.92 -13.68 25.14
CA LYS A 414 18.86 -13.07 26.47
C LYS A 414 17.47 -13.30 27.05
N ASP A 415 17.43 -13.64 28.34
CA ASP A 415 16.20 -13.89 29.10
C ASP A 415 15.30 -14.97 28.45
N ASP A 416 15.90 -15.83 27.62
CA ASP A 416 15.24 -16.85 26.80
C ASP A 416 13.97 -16.35 26.07
N HIS A 417 14.05 -15.15 25.50
CA HIS A 417 12.90 -14.54 24.83
C HIS A 417 12.29 -15.45 23.75
N ALA A 418 10.97 -15.41 23.56
CA ALA A 418 10.27 -16.27 22.59
C ALA A 418 10.45 -15.88 21.10
N PHE A 419 11.00 -14.69 20.81
CA PHE A 419 11.19 -14.26 19.42
C PHE A 419 12.13 -15.17 18.63
N LEU A 420 11.76 -15.50 17.39
CA LEU A 420 12.52 -16.40 16.52
C LEU A 420 13.96 -15.92 16.29
N PHE A 421 14.16 -14.61 16.14
CA PHE A 421 15.45 -14.02 15.81
C PHE A 421 16.03 -13.18 16.94
N SER A 422 17.34 -13.31 17.14
CA SER A 422 18.11 -12.54 18.10
C SER A 422 19.13 -11.64 17.39
N ASN A 423 19.36 -10.45 17.94
CA ASN A 423 20.42 -9.56 17.49
C ASN A 423 21.81 -10.09 17.95
N THR A 424 22.88 -9.35 17.65
CA THR A 424 24.25 -9.75 18.01
C THR A 424 24.55 -9.78 19.51
N LYS A 425 23.66 -9.24 20.33
CA LYS A 425 23.73 -9.23 21.80
C LYS A 425 22.83 -10.29 22.44
N GLY A 426 22.14 -11.11 21.63
CA GLY A 426 21.16 -12.07 22.11
C GLY A 426 19.78 -11.48 22.43
N GLU A 427 19.58 -10.16 22.33
CA GLU A 427 18.26 -9.54 22.55
C GLU A 427 17.35 -9.77 21.33
N PRO A 428 16.03 -9.56 21.42
CA PRO A 428 15.14 -9.66 20.27
C PRO A 428 15.62 -8.83 19.08
N ALA A 429 15.56 -9.41 17.88
CA ALA A 429 15.96 -8.73 16.65
C ALA A 429 15.21 -7.40 16.50
N THR A 430 15.94 -6.33 16.20
CA THR A 430 15.34 -5.00 15.96
C THR A 430 14.99 -4.80 14.49
N ALA A 431 14.16 -3.80 14.19
CA ALA A 431 13.82 -3.39 12.82
C ALA A 431 15.07 -3.17 11.95
N ASP A 432 16.05 -2.50 12.53
CA ASP A 432 17.30 -2.10 11.90
C ASP A 432 18.28 -3.28 11.77
N PHE A 433 18.29 -4.21 12.73
CA PHE A 433 19.01 -5.47 12.61
C PHE A 433 18.49 -6.31 11.43
N ILE A 434 17.17 -6.56 11.37
CA ILE A 434 16.56 -7.30 10.25
C ILE A 434 16.87 -6.62 8.92
N TYR A 435 16.64 -5.30 8.83
CA TYR A 435 16.90 -4.53 7.61
C TYR A 435 18.36 -4.67 7.14
N ARG A 436 19.34 -4.47 8.03
CA ARG A 436 20.76 -4.57 7.67
C ARG A 436 21.16 -5.99 7.29
N THR A 437 20.73 -6.99 8.04
CA THR A 437 21.04 -8.40 7.77
C THR A 437 20.50 -8.77 6.39
N PHE A 438 19.25 -8.41 6.11
CA PHE A 438 18.58 -8.63 4.83
C PHE A 438 19.32 -7.99 3.65
N THR A 439 19.52 -6.67 3.71
CA THR A 439 20.12 -5.91 2.62
C THR A 439 21.59 -6.28 2.40
N ARG A 440 22.37 -6.55 3.44
CA ARG A 440 23.77 -6.97 3.31
C ARG A 440 23.90 -8.39 2.75
N ALA A 441 23.01 -9.31 3.15
CA ALA A 441 23.01 -10.68 2.62
C ALA A 441 22.76 -10.68 1.10
N ILE A 442 21.71 -9.97 0.66
CA ILE A 442 21.42 -9.82 -0.77
C ILE A 442 22.57 -9.12 -1.50
N TYR A 443 23.03 -7.98 -0.99
CA TYR A 443 24.05 -7.20 -1.65
C TYR A 443 25.35 -7.99 -1.88
N ARG A 444 25.76 -8.81 -0.92
CA ARG A 444 26.95 -9.66 -1.05
C ARG A 444 26.85 -10.66 -2.21
N HIS A 445 25.64 -11.11 -2.55
CA HIS A 445 25.41 -12.08 -3.61
C HIS A 445 25.08 -11.43 -4.96
N THR A 446 24.49 -10.24 -4.96
CA THR A 446 23.89 -9.65 -6.18
C THR A 446 24.43 -8.25 -6.53
N GLY A 447 25.10 -7.58 -5.58
CA GLY A 447 25.46 -6.16 -5.70
C GLY A 447 24.26 -5.20 -5.58
N LYS A 448 23.05 -5.69 -5.32
CA LYS A 448 21.83 -4.88 -5.19
C LYS A 448 21.50 -4.64 -3.72
N LYS A 449 21.22 -3.38 -3.33
CA LYS A 449 20.81 -3.05 -1.95
C LYS A 449 19.29 -3.14 -1.79
N THR A 450 18.74 -4.31 -2.08
CA THR A 450 17.32 -4.62 -1.94
C THR A 450 16.93 -4.66 -0.47
N ASN A 451 15.69 -4.29 -0.17
CA ASN A 451 15.12 -4.36 1.17
C ASN A 451 13.84 -5.20 1.15
N PRO A 452 13.33 -5.65 2.31
CA PRO A 452 12.14 -6.50 2.37
C PRO A 452 10.91 -5.95 1.65
N HIS A 453 10.70 -4.63 1.65
CA HIS A 453 9.56 -4.02 0.96
C HIS A 453 9.68 -4.15 -0.57
N LEU A 454 10.89 -4.01 -1.12
CA LEU A 454 11.11 -4.16 -2.56
C LEU A 454 10.93 -5.61 -3.05
N LEU A 455 11.07 -6.62 -2.17
CA LEU A 455 10.76 -7.99 -2.58
C LEU A 455 9.27 -8.25 -2.72
N ARG A 456 8.45 -7.56 -1.93
CA ARG A 456 6.99 -7.57 -2.13
C ARG A 456 6.63 -7.00 -3.50
N ASP A 457 7.29 -5.92 -3.90
CA ASP A 457 7.16 -5.35 -5.23
C ASP A 457 7.63 -6.36 -6.29
N SER A 458 8.76 -7.03 -6.05
CA SER A 458 9.39 -7.97 -6.98
C SER A 458 8.52 -9.18 -7.30
N ILE A 459 7.97 -9.89 -6.30
CA ILE A 459 7.12 -11.06 -6.54
C ILE A 459 5.83 -10.69 -7.29
N VAL A 460 5.18 -9.58 -6.91
CA VAL A 460 3.97 -9.10 -7.58
C VAL A 460 4.28 -8.75 -9.03
N THR A 461 5.39 -8.05 -9.26
CA THR A 461 5.82 -7.65 -10.62
C THR A 461 6.18 -8.88 -11.45
N TYR A 462 6.84 -9.86 -10.85
CA TYR A 462 7.21 -11.12 -11.51
C TYR A 462 5.98 -11.91 -11.94
N LEU A 463 5.05 -12.19 -11.01
CA LEU A 463 3.86 -12.97 -11.30
C LEU A 463 2.93 -12.26 -12.29
N ARG A 464 2.73 -10.95 -12.16
CA ARG A 464 1.97 -10.18 -13.17
C ARG A 464 2.65 -10.10 -14.53
N GLY A 465 3.96 -10.37 -14.60
CA GLY A 465 4.70 -10.46 -15.85
C GLY A 465 4.62 -11.84 -16.51
N GLN A 466 4.16 -12.87 -15.78
CA GLN A 466 3.96 -14.20 -16.34
C GLN A 466 2.58 -14.31 -16.98
N SER A 467 2.52 -14.95 -18.15
CA SER A 467 1.25 -15.26 -18.83
C SER A 467 0.41 -16.31 -18.09
N SER A 468 1.03 -17.11 -17.23
CA SER A 468 0.37 -18.19 -16.48
C SER A 468 -0.35 -17.75 -15.21
N ALA A 469 -0.05 -16.56 -14.67
CA ALA A 469 -0.69 -16.09 -13.46
C ALA A 469 -2.09 -15.53 -13.78
N THR A 470 -3.13 -16.20 -13.29
CA THR A 470 -4.50 -15.72 -13.44
C THR A 470 -4.79 -14.56 -12.48
N GLU A 471 -5.84 -13.78 -12.75
CA GLU A 471 -6.22 -12.70 -11.84
C GLU A 471 -6.70 -13.25 -10.48
N LYS A 472 -7.25 -14.48 -10.47
CA LYS A 472 -7.59 -15.24 -9.25
C LYS A 472 -6.35 -15.59 -8.42
N ASP A 473 -5.26 -16.00 -9.06
CA ASP A 473 -3.98 -16.26 -8.36
C ASP A 473 -3.42 -14.97 -7.73
N LEU A 474 -3.55 -13.85 -8.43
CA LEU A 474 -3.08 -12.55 -7.99
C LEU A 474 -3.93 -11.98 -6.85
N GLU A 475 -5.23 -12.25 -6.85
CA GLU A 475 -6.13 -11.96 -5.74
C GLU A 475 -5.81 -12.82 -4.51
N ALA A 476 -5.66 -14.13 -4.68
CA ALA A 476 -5.26 -15.04 -3.60
C ALA A 476 -3.92 -14.60 -3.00
N LEU A 477 -2.95 -14.19 -3.83
CA LEU A 477 -1.69 -13.62 -3.38
C LEU A 477 -1.89 -12.31 -2.60
N ALA A 478 -2.82 -11.45 -3.03
CA ALA A 478 -3.09 -10.18 -2.33
C ALA A 478 -3.63 -10.43 -0.91
N ILE A 479 -4.60 -11.34 -0.78
CA ILE A 479 -5.12 -11.83 0.51
C ILE A 479 -3.99 -12.42 1.34
N TYR A 480 -3.21 -13.32 0.72
CA TYR A 480 -2.06 -13.97 1.35
C TYR A 480 -1.01 -12.97 1.82
N MET A 481 -0.82 -11.83 1.15
CA MET A 481 0.10 -10.75 1.53
C MET A 481 -0.50 -9.66 2.44
N GLY A 482 -1.80 -9.76 2.77
CA GLY A 482 -2.53 -8.86 3.66
C GLY A 482 -2.83 -7.47 3.07
N HIS A 483 -3.28 -7.40 1.81
CA HIS A 483 -3.75 -6.18 1.15
C HIS A 483 -4.76 -6.45 0.03
N SER A 484 -5.46 -5.41 -0.44
CA SER A 484 -6.36 -5.54 -1.59
C SER A 484 -5.63 -5.71 -2.92
N LEU A 485 -6.36 -6.20 -3.94
CA LEU A 485 -5.89 -6.28 -5.33
C LEU A 485 -5.57 -4.89 -5.91
N ASN A 486 -6.36 -3.86 -5.57
CA ASN A 486 -6.08 -2.48 -5.97
C ASN A 486 -4.75 -1.97 -5.40
N MET A 487 -4.46 -2.25 -4.12
CA MET A 487 -3.16 -1.94 -3.52
C MET A 487 -2.02 -2.68 -4.23
N GLN A 488 -2.26 -3.93 -4.66
CA GLN A 488 -1.34 -4.70 -5.48
C GLN A 488 -1.02 -4.03 -6.83
N LYS A 489 -2.05 -3.62 -7.58
CA LYS A 489 -1.91 -2.96 -8.88
C LYS A 489 -1.25 -1.58 -8.80
N SER A 490 -1.59 -0.80 -7.77
CA SER A 490 -1.17 0.60 -7.64
C SER A 490 0.21 0.78 -7.00
N SER A 491 0.56 -0.07 -6.03
CA SER A 491 1.74 0.14 -5.17
C SER A 491 2.86 -0.88 -5.39
N TYR A 492 2.51 -2.14 -5.66
CA TYR A 492 3.44 -3.25 -5.75
C TYR A 492 3.85 -3.60 -7.19
N ASP A 493 2.94 -3.52 -8.17
CA ASP A 493 3.25 -3.76 -9.59
C ASP A 493 4.20 -2.68 -10.14
N ARG A 494 5.43 -3.08 -10.46
CA ARG A 494 6.50 -2.22 -11.02
C ARG A 494 6.72 -2.41 -12.51
N ARG A 495 5.84 -3.12 -13.22
CA ARG A 495 5.92 -3.21 -14.68
C ARG A 495 5.85 -1.82 -15.30
N THR A 496 6.71 -1.58 -16.27
CA THR A 496 6.68 -0.39 -17.13
C THR A 496 5.39 -0.36 -17.95
N LYS A 497 5.05 0.82 -18.50
CA LYS A 497 3.90 0.93 -19.41
C LYS A 497 4.02 -0.05 -20.59
N SER A 498 5.21 -0.19 -21.17
CA SER A 498 5.48 -1.14 -22.26
C SER A 498 5.17 -2.58 -21.84
N GLN A 499 5.67 -3.02 -20.69
CA GLN A 499 5.39 -4.36 -20.15
C GLN A 499 3.91 -4.60 -19.86
N LYS A 500 3.16 -3.57 -19.44
CA LYS A 500 1.71 -3.69 -19.21
C LYS A 500 0.90 -3.79 -20.50
N VAL A 501 1.40 -3.20 -21.58
CA VAL A 501 0.72 -3.17 -22.89
C VAL A 501 1.11 -4.37 -23.76
N ALA A 502 2.25 -5.01 -23.51
CA ALA A 502 2.75 -6.15 -24.30
C ALA A 502 1.70 -7.26 -24.53
N PRO A 503 0.92 -7.71 -23.52
CA PRO A 503 -0.12 -8.73 -23.77
C PRO A 503 -1.21 -8.28 -24.74
N ALA A 504 -1.56 -6.98 -24.75
CA ALA A 504 -2.53 -6.45 -25.70
C ALA A 504 -1.97 -6.43 -27.13
N VAL A 505 -0.68 -6.13 -27.28
CA VAL A 505 0.00 -6.18 -28.58
C VAL A 505 0.05 -7.61 -29.10
N GLU A 506 0.43 -8.57 -28.25
CA GLU A 506 0.46 -10.00 -28.58
C GLU A 506 -0.94 -10.52 -28.97
N LEU A 507 -1.98 -10.14 -28.22
CA LEU A 507 -3.36 -10.50 -28.52
C LEU A 507 -3.80 -9.95 -29.88
N ILE A 508 -3.55 -8.67 -30.16
CA ILE A 508 -3.90 -8.05 -31.45
C ILE A 508 -3.17 -8.75 -32.60
N GLN A 509 -1.89 -9.08 -32.43
CA GLN A 509 -1.10 -9.78 -33.45
C GLN A 509 -1.55 -11.23 -33.67
N SER A 510 -2.17 -11.86 -32.67
CA SER A 510 -2.70 -13.23 -32.79
C SER A 510 -3.96 -13.33 -33.66
N ILE A 511 -4.65 -12.20 -33.90
CA ILE A 511 -5.83 -12.12 -34.76
C ILE A 511 -5.37 -12.19 -36.23
N LYS A 512 -5.44 -13.38 -36.84
CA LYS A 512 -5.22 -13.53 -38.28
C LYS A 512 -6.43 -13.02 -39.05
N PRO A 513 -6.26 -12.29 -40.18
CA PRO A 513 -7.36 -11.98 -41.07
C PRO A 513 -7.92 -13.29 -41.65
N SER A 514 -9.24 -13.46 -41.60
CA SER A 514 -9.92 -14.63 -42.14
C SER A 514 -9.66 -14.75 -43.65
N SER A 515 -8.78 -15.68 -44.04
CA SER A 515 -8.53 -16.05 -45.44
C SER A 515 -9.64 -16.96 -45.97
N SER A 516 -10.88 -16.51 -45.85
CA SER A 516 -12.08 -17.21 -46.33
C SER A 516 -12.96 -16.30 -47.18
N LEU A 517 -12.38 -15.59 -48.16
CA LEU A 517 -13.11 -14.90 -49.24
C LEU A 517 -12.29 -14.78 -50.56
N ILE A 518 -11.47 -15.78 -50.91
CA ILE A 518 -10.98 -15.96 -52.29
C ILE A 518 -11.15 -17.42 -52.71
N LYS A 519 -12.42 -17.82 -52.90
CA LYS A 519 -12.80 -18.88 -53.85
C LYS A 519 -14.05 -18.37 -54.55
N GLY A 520 -13.86 -17.86 -55.76
CA GLY A 520 -14.95 -17.43 -56.64
C GLY A 520 -14.61 -16.25 -57.54
N GLN A 521 -13.71 -16.45 -58.50
CA GLN A 521 -13.86 -15.99 -59.88
C GLN A 521 -12.91 -16.76 -60.79
#